data_AF-A0A951H2A8-F1
#
_entry.id   AF-A0A951H2A8-F1
#
_cell.length_a   1.000
_cell.length_b   1.000
_cell.length_c   1.000
_cell.angle_alpha   90.00
_cell.angle_beta   90.00
_cell.angle_gamma   90.00
#
_symmetry.space_group_name_H-M   'P 1'
#
loop_
_entity.id
_entity.type
_entity.pdbx_description
1 polymer ?
#
loop_
_entity_poly.entity_id
_entity_poly.type
_entity_poly.pdbx_seq_one_letter_code
_entity_poly.pdbx_strand_id
1 'polypeptide(L)'
;MIGALILCLSAAVSASAALPPQYERLAELRAILNDPTIVDLFDITHPIDKIELMAPDLYRVSGGGCHVDVSVKDAAKPEPIPGPRSFVLLATALICH
;
A
#
# COMPACT_ATOMS: atom_id res chain seq x y z
N MET A 1 29.62 37.34 36.78
CA MET A 1 29.23 35.93 36.60
C MET A 1 28.35 35.85 35.36
N ILE A 2 28.92 35.52 34.20
CA ILE A 2 28.18 35.36 32.94
C ILE A 2 27.89 33.86 32.82
N GLY A 3 26.67 33.48 33.20
CA GLY A 3 26.21 32.09 33.11
C GLY A 3 25.92 31.73 31.66
N ALA A 4 26.72 30.82 31.10
CA ALA A 4 26.56 30.33 29.74
C ALA A 4 25.29 29.46 29.64
N LEU A 5 24.27 29.99 28.97
CA LEU A 5 23.07 29.24 28.59
C LEU A 5 23.43 28.36 27.38
N ILE A 6 23.78 27.10 27.64
CA ILE A 6 24.11 26.12 26.59
C ILE A 6 22.82 25.75 25.86
N LEU A 7 22.71 26.25 24.64
CA LEU A 7 21.60 26.03 23.72
C LEU A 7 21.73 24.64 23.07
N CYS A 8 21.12 23.62 23.67
CA CYS A 8 20.99 22.28 23.08
C CYS A 8 19.95 22.28 21.94
N LEU A 9 20.27 22.85 20.79
CA LEU A 9 19.48 22.74 19.56
C LEU A 9 20.34 22.14 18.45
N SER A 10 20.35 20.81 18.30
CA SER A 10 20.64 20.13 17.00
C SER A 10 20.73 18.61 17.12
N ALA A 11 19.60 17.98 17.45
CA ALA A 11 19.38 16.59 17.06
C ALA A 11 17.97 16.48 16.47
N ALA A 12 17.79 17.13 15.31
CA ALA A 12 16.64 16.87 14.46
C ALA A 12 16.77 15.43 13.94
N VAL A 13 16.34 14.46 14.73
CA VAL A 13 16.08 13.11 14.25
C VAL A 13 15.16 13.24 13.06
N SER A 14 15.60 12.75 11.91
CA SER A 14 14.76 12.64 10.72
C SER A 14 13.57 11.77 11.10
N ALA A 15 12.47 12.41 11.48
CA ALA A 15 11.21 11.74 11.71
C ALA A 15 10.80 11.18 10.35
N SER A 16 11.09 9.91 10.12
CA SER A 16 10.55 9.18 8.99
C SER A 16 9.07 9.04 9.28
N ALA A 17 8.28 9.95 8.71
CA ALA A 17 6.82 9.89 8.70
C ALA A 17 6.31 8.77 7.79
N ALA A 18 7.01 7.64 7.73
CA ALA A 18 6.52 6.43 7.14
C ALA A 18 5.47 5.86 8.10
N LEU A 19 4.27 5.58 7.61
CA LEU A 19 3.25 4.92 8.42
C LEU A 19 3.81 3.62 9.02
N PRO A 20 3.34 3.22 10.21
CA PRO A 20 3.67 1.89 10.71
C PRO A 20 3.23 0.84 9.68
N PRO A 21 4.01 -0.25 9.47
CA PRO A 21 3.78 -1.21 8.38
C PRO A 21 2.35 -1.75 8.27
N GLN A 22 1.65 -1.87 9.40
CA GLN A 22 0.27 -2.34 9.45
C GLN A 22 -0.73 -1.35 8.86
N TYR A 23 -0.53 -0.04 9.05
CA TYR A 23 -1.41 0.99 8.49
C TYR A 23 -1.20 1.19 7.00
N GLU A 24 0.05 1.10 6.54
CA GLU A 24 0.37 1.10 5.11
C GLU A 24 -0.30 -0.09 4.42
N ARG A 25 -0.14 -1.28 4.99
CA ARG A 25 -0.76 -2.50 4.48
C ARG A 25 -2.28 -2.42 4.44
N LEU A 26 -2.90 -1.85 5.47
CA LEU A 26 -4.34 -1.64 5.49
C LEU A 26 -4.81 -0.68 4.38
N ALA A 27 -4.00 0.33 4.04
CA ALA A 27 -4.29 1.22 2.92
C ALA A 27 -4.23 0.47 1.57
N GLU A 28 -3.23 -0.38 1.37
CA GLU A 28 -3.10 -1.23 0.18
C GLU A 28 -4.28 -2.20 0.03
N LEU A 29 -4.65 -2.93 1.08
CA LEU A 29 -5.78 -3.86 1.05
C LEU A 29 -7.10 -3.14 0.74
N ARG A 30 -7.31 -1.96 1.32
CA ARG A 30 -8.48 -1.12 1.00
C ARG A 30 -8.45 -0.62 -0.43
N ALA A 31 -7.29 -0.25 -0.95
CA ALA A 31 -7.16 0.18 -2.33
C ALA A 31 -7.52 -0.95 -3.29
N ILE A 32 -7.02 -2.17 -3.05
CA ILE A 32 -7.36 -3.36 -3.85
C ILE A 32 -8.87 -3.61 -3.85
N LEU A 33 -9.52 -3.58 -2.68
CA LEU A 33 -10.96 -3.83 -2.56
C LEU A 33 -11.84 -2.72 -3.15
N ASN A 34 -11.32 -1.49 -3.26
CA ASN A 34 -12.06 -0.35 -3.79
C ASN A 34 -11.71 -0.01 -5.25
N ASP A 35 -10.79 -0.75 -5.87
CA ASP A 35 -10.39 -0.51 -7.26
C ASP A 35 -11.38 -1.21 -8.21
N PRO A 36 -12.20 -0.46 -8.97
CA PRO A 36 -13.18 -1.06 -9.87
C PRO A 36 -12.51 -1.89 -10.97
N THR A 37 -11.29 -1.55 -11.39
CA THR A 37 -10.58 -2.31 -12.43
C THR A 37 -10.14 -3.69 -11.96
N ILE A 38 -10.01 -3.89 -10.64
CA ILE A 38 -9.75 -5.20 -10.03
C ILE A 38 -11.07 -5.90 -9.75
N VAL A 39 -12.03 -5.21 -9.12
CA VAL A 39 -13.32 -5.78 -8.74
C VAL A 39 -14.09 -6.28 -9.97
N ASP A 40 -14.09 -5.53 -11.06
CA ASP A 40 -14.81 -5.88 -12.29
C ASP A 40 -14.18 -7.07 -13.06
N LEU A 41 -12.96 -7.50 -12.71
CA LEU A 41 -12.38 -8.74 -13.23
C LEU A 41 -13.07 -9.98 -12.62
N PHE A 42 -13.64 -9.85 -11.42
CA PHE A 42 -14.33 -10.92 -10.73
C PHE A 42 -15.85 -10.79 -10.94
N ASP A 43 -16.47 -11.83 -11.49
CA ASP A 43 -17.90 -11.85 -11.75
C ASP A 43 -18.70 -12.39 -10.53
N ILE A 44 -20.01 -12.47 -10.68
CA ILE A 44 -20.91 -12.99 -9.64
C ILE A 44 -20.67 -14.47 -9.30
N THR A 45 -20.06 -15.23 -10.21
CA THR A 45 -19.73 -16.66 -9.99
C THR A 45 -18.38 -16.86 -9.30
N HIS A 46 -17.50 -15.87 -9.37
CA HIS A 46 -16.16 -15.88 -8.78
C HIS A 46 -15.94 -14.66 -7.86
N PRO A 47 -16.79 -14.41 -6.85
CA PRO A 47 -16.61 -13.25 -5.98
C PRO A 47 -15.26 -13.34 -5.25
N ILE A 48 -14.62 -12.18 -5.03
CA ILE A 48 -13.37 -12.12 -4.26
C ILE A 48 -13.60 -12.71 -2.87
N ASP A 49 -12.86 -13.77 -2.54
CA ASP A 49 -12.96 -14.48 -1.26
C ASP A 49 -11.65 -14.43 -0.45
N LYS A 50 -10.52 -14.12 -1.12
CA LYS A 50 -9.20 -14.15 -0.50
C LYS A 50 -8.24 -13.13 -1.10
N ILE A 51 -7.47 -12.47 -0.25
CA ILE A 51 -6.33 -11.63 -0.63
C ILE A 51 -5.11 -12.09 0.16
N GLU A 52 -4.08 -12.56 -0.54
CA GLU A 52 -2.83 -13.06 0.04
C GLU A 52 -1.66 -12.15 -0.33
N LEU A 53 -0.72 -11.95 0.59
CA LEU A 53 0.57 -11.37 0.26
C LEU A 53 1.48 -12.46 -0.30
N MET A 54 1.93 -12.30 -1.53
CA MET A 54 2.87 -13.22 -2.18
C MET A 54 4.33 -12.79 -1.99
N ALA A 55 4.58 -11.48 -2.07
CA ALA A 55 5.88 -10.84 -1.87
C ALA A 55 5.67 -9.37 -1.51
N PRO A 56 6.68 -8.61 -1.04
CA PRO A 56 6.54 -7.16 -0.85
C PRO A 56 5.93 -6.52 -2.12
N ASP A 57 4.88 -5.73 -1.93
CA ASP A 57 4.14 -5.05 -3.00
C ASP A 57 3.46 -5.96 -4.04
N LEU A 58 3.30 -7.26 -3.76
CA LEU A 58 2.64 -8.21 -4.64
C LEU A 58 1.56 -9.01 -3.89
N TYR A 59 0.32 -8.77 -4.27
CA TYR A 59 -0.84 -9.45 -3.72
C TYR A 59 -1.44 -10.42 -4.74
N ARG A 60 -1.99 -11.53 -4.25
CA ARG A 60 -2.86 -12.42 -5.03
C ARG A 60 -4.28 -12.26 -4.53
N VAL A 61 -5.16 -11.83 -5.43
CA VAL A 61 -6.60 -11.74 -5.19
C VAL A 61 -7.23 -12.97 -5.82
N SER A 62 -8.00 -13.74 -5.05
CA SER A 62 -8.66 -14.96 -5.52
C SER A 62 -10.17 -14.88 -5.30
N GLY A 63 -10.89 -15.59 -6.17
CA GLY A 63 -12.33 -15.80 -6.07
C GLY A 63 -12.69 -17.11 -6.75
N GLY A 64 -13.20 -18.09 -5.98
CA GLY A 64 -13.48 -19.43 -6.51
C GLY A 64 -12.23 -20.10 -7.11
N GLY A 65 -12.29 -20.54 -8.37
CA GLY A 65 -11.18 -21.16 -9.10
C GLY A 65 -10.27 -20.17 -9.85
N CYS A 66 -10.49 -18.87 -9.70
CA CYS A 66 -9.79 -17.83 -10.44
C CYS A 66 -8.95 -16.94 -9.54
N HIS A 67 -7.89 -16.35 -10.10
CA HIS A 67 -7.06 -15.37 -9.42
C HIS A 67 -6.50 -14.28 -10.34
N VAL A 68 -6.09 -13.17 -9.73
CA VAL A 68 -5.38 -12.05 -10.33
C VAL A 68 -4.20 -11.70 -9.40
N ASP A 69 -3.04 -11.43 -9.98
CA ASP A 69 -1.91 -10.88 -9.25
C ASP A 69 -1.91 -9.35 -9.38
N VAL A 70 -1.80 -8.65 -8.25
CA VAL A 70 -1.88 -7.19 -8.14
C VAL A 70 -0.57 -6.67 -7.58
N SER A 71 0.15 -5.89 -8.39
CA SER A 71 1.37 -5.19 -7.97
C SER A 71 1.05 -3.79 -7.48
N VAL A 72 1.59 -3.42 -6.33
CA VAL A 72 1.59 -2.05 -5.80
C VAL A 72 2.86 -1.35 -6.28
N LYS A 73 2.74 -0.18 -6.90
CA LYS A 73 3.91 0.60 -7.33
C LYS A 73 3.83 2.02 -6.84
N ASP A 74 4.95 2.56 -6.38
CA ASP A 74 5.03 3.96 -5.97
C ASP A 74 4.58 4.88 -7.10
N ALA A 75 3.65 5.77 -6.78
CA ALA A 75 3.24 6.85 -7.66
C ALA A 75 4.22 8.01 -7.50
N ALA A 76 4.71 8.55 -8.62
CA ALA A 76 5.54 9.73 -8.59
C ALA A 76 4.74 10.90 -7.99
N LYS A 77 5.27 11.52 -6.93
CA LYS A 77 4.72 12.75 -6.34
C LYS A 77 5.76 13.87 -6.35
N PRO A 78 5.35 15.10 -6.66
CA PRO A 78 6.25 16.25 -6.65
C PRO A 78 6.67 16.67 -5.23
N GLU A 79 5.92 16.29 -4.19
CA GLU A 79 6.22 16.64 -2.80
C GLU A 79 5.77 15.52 -1.83
N PRO A 80 6.53 15.24 -0.75
CA PRO A 80 6.13 14.26 0.25
C PRO A 80 4.94 14.77 1.08
N ILE A 81 3.78 14.13 0.90
CA ILE A 81 2.56 14.42 1.66
C ILE A 81 2.50 13.47 2.87
N PRO A 82 2.23 13.97 4.09
CA PRO A 82 2.01 13.10 5.26
C PRO A 82 0.87 12.11 5.05
N GLY A 83 1.09 10.84 5.37
CA GLY A 83 0.10 9.76 5.22
C GLY A 83 0.70 8.49 4.65
N PRO A 84 -0.13 7.52 4.21
CA PRO A 84 0.36 6.37 3.48
C PRO A 84 1.12 6.79 2.23
N ARG A 85 2.07 5.96 1.81
CA ARG A 85 2.73 6.24 0.53
C ARG A 85 1.69 6.25 -0.58
N SER A 86 2.03 6.98 -1.64
CA SER A 86 1.15 7.06 -2.80
C SER A 86 1.56 6.01 -3.79
N PHE A 87 0.59 5.26 -4.27
CA PHE A 87 0.83 4.13 -5.14
C PHE A 87 -0.26 3.99 -6.20
N VAL A 88 0.05 3.21 -7.22
CA VAL A 88 -0.88 2.73 -8.24
C VAL A 88 -0.94 1.20 -8.15
N LEU A 89 -2.09 0.65 -8.53
CA LEU A 89 -2.28 -0.79 -8.63
C LEU A 89 -2.15 -1.23 -10.09
N LEU A 90 -1.45 -2.34 -10.31
CA LEU A 90 -1.35 -2.97 -11.62
C LEU A 90 -1.79 -4.43 -11.50
N ALA A 91 -2.92 -4.73 -12.11
CA ALA A 91 -3.48 -6.07 -12.15
C ALA A 91 -3.01 -6.84 -13.39
N THR A 92 -2.79 -8.15 -13.24
CA THR A 92 -2.67 -9.07 -14.37
C THR A 92 -4.03 -9.41 -14.97
N ALA A 93 -4.05 -10.21 -16.04
CA ALA A 93 -5.28 -10.85 -16.49
C ALA A 93 -5.82 -11.83 -15.42
N LEU A 94 -7.13 -12.06 -15.44
CA LEU A 94 -7.78 -13.12 -14.66
C LEU A 94 -7.35 -14.49 -15.20
N ILE A 95 -6.90 -15.36 -14.29
CA ILE A 95 -6.48 -16.73 -14.61
C ILE A 95 -7.38 -17.70 -13.83
N CYS A 96 -8.06 -18.59 -14.54
CA CYS A 96 -8.95 -19.61 -13.98
C CYS A 96 -8.42 -21.02 -14.28
N HIS A 97 -8.63 -21.95 -13.35
CA HIS A 97 -8.19 -23.35 -13.42
C HIS A 97 -9.34 -24.34 -13.45
#